data_AF-A0A073JSC0-F1
#
_entry.id   AF-A0A073JSC0-F1
#
_cell.length_a   1.000
_cell.length_b   1.000
_cell.length_c   1.000
_cell.angle_alpha   90.00
_cell.angle_beta   90.00
_cell.angle_gamma   90.00
#
_symmetry.space_group_name_H-M   'P 1'
#
loop_
_entity.id
_entity.type
_entity.pdbx_description
1 polymer ?
#
loop_
_entity_poly.entity_id
_entity_poly.type
_entity_poly.pdbx_seq_one_letter_code
_entity_poly.pdbx_strand_id
1 'polypeptide(L)'
;MGKSFKRLLLEELSFLPYTGGNWHVIEIDHSECLKSERKYIRSKINTQLKGFPEGIYIYTSKNTKEVLYVGEGDIKTRMIRHYRKTYGEIDKKKASHIFFNNHKEEMLVYYREVSSS
;
A
#
# COMPACT_ATOMS: atom_id res chain seq x y z
N MET A 1 8.93 -0.16 18.26
CA MET A 1 8.47 -1.04 17.15
C MET A 1 9.71 -1.67 16.55
N GLY A 2 9.99 -2.97 16.67
CA GLY A 2 11.30 -3.42 16.15
C GLY A 2 11.72 -4.88 16.17
N LYS A 3 11.02 -5.80 16.84
CA LYS A 3 11.45 -7.22 16.85
C LYS A 3 10.39 -8.23 16.40
N SER A 4 9.08 -8.01 16.62
CA SER A 4 8.07 -9.00 16.19
C SER A 4 7.74 -8.92 14.70
N PHE A 5 7.56 -7.73 14.13
CA PHE A 5 7.10 -7.61 12.73
C PHE A 5 8.14 -8.01 11.68
N LYS A 6 9.43 -7.70 11.93
CA LYS A 6 10.53 -8.14 11.06
C LYS A 6 10.67 -9.66 11.08
N ARG A 7 10.55 -10.29 12.26
CA ARG A 7 10.55 -11.74 12.42
C ARG A 7 9.34 -12.39 11.75
N LEU A 8 8.16 -11.80 11.92
CA LEU A 8 6.93 -12.22 11.26
C LEU A 8 7.08 -12.26 9.73
N LEU A 9 7.63 -11.20 9.13
CA LEU A 9 7.82 -11.08 7.69
C LEU A 9 8.91 -12.01 7.12
N LEU A 10 10.00 -12.21 7.87
CA LEU A 10 11.17 -12.97 7.40
C LEU A 10 11.13 -14.45 7.74
N GLU A 11 10.65 -14.80 8.93
CA GLU A 11 10.84 -16.13 9.53
C GLU A 11 9.52 -16.89 9.69
N GLU A 12 8.40 -16.22 10.01
CA GLU A 12 7.16 -16.91 10.34
C GLU A 12 6.19 -17.04 9.15
N LEU A 13 6.18 -16.07 8.23
CA LEU A 13 5.21 -16.04 7.13
C LEU A 13 5.81 -16.14 5.72
N SER A 14 7.15 -16.21 5.60
CA SER A 14 7.89 -16.23 4.32
C SER A 14 7.40 -15.15 3.35
N PHE A 15 7.20 -13.93 3.84
CA PHE A 15 6.66 -12.81 3.05
C PHE A 15 7.67 -12.28 2.04
N LEU A 16 8.94 -12.60 2.21
CA LEU A 16 10.00 -12.34 1.24
C LEU A 16 10.41 -13.62 0.51
N PRO A 17 10.66 -13.56 -0.82
CA PRO A 17 10.49 -12.38 -1.67
C PRO A 17 9.01 -12.04 -1.89
N TYR A 18 8.62 -10.77 -1.75
CA TYR A 18 7.23 -10.31 -1.96
C TYR A 18 6.81 -10.25 -3.44
N THR A 19 7.70 -10.72 -4.32
CA THR A 19 7.56 -10.69 -5.77
C THR A 19 7.30 -12.07 -6.39
N GLY A 20 7.04 -13.11 -5.59
CA GLY A 20 6.73 -14.47 -6.06
C GLY A 20 5.53 -15.12 -5.33
N GLY A 21 4.95 -16.19 -5.86
CA GLY A 21 3.83 -16.91 -5.22
C GLY A 21 2.49 -16.17 -5.25
N ASN A 22 1.74 -16.18 -4.14
CA ASN A 22 0.36 -15.66 -3.98
C ASN A 22 0.26 -14.13 -3.82
N TRP A 23 1.27 -13.38 -4.26
CA TRP A 23 1.25 -11.93 -4.18
C TRP A 23 0.61 -11.34 -5.43
N HIS A 24 -0.36 -10.45 -5.21
CA HIS A 24 -0.94 -9.62 -6.25
C HIS A 24 -0.23 -8.27 -6.30
N VAL A 25 -0.36 -7.57 -7.42
CA VAL A 25 0.22 -6.24 -7.59
C VAL A 25 -0.81 -5.27 -8.18
N ILE A 26 -0.85 -4.07 -7.62
CA ILE A 26 -1.60 -2.93 -8.16
C ILE A 26 -0.67 -1.72 -8.26
N GLU A 27 -0.69 -1.08 -9.42
CA GLU A 27 -0.01 0.20 -9.62
C GLU A 27 -0.93 1.36 -9.23
N ILE A 28 -0.41 2.26 -8.39
CA ILE A 28 -1.11 3.44 -7.90
C ILE A 28 -0.23 4.66 -8.15
N ASP A 29 -0.74 5.58 -8.97
CA ASP A 29 -0.06 6.84 -9.24
C ASP A 29 -0.39 7.89 -8.17
N HIS A 30 0.58 8.17 -7.29
CA HIS A 30 0.50 9.21 -6.27
C HIS A 30 1.09 10.57 -6.73
N SER A 31 1.51 10.69 -7.99
CA SER A 31 2.00 11.94 -8.54
C SER A 31 0.90 13.00 -8.66
N GLU A 32 1.29 14.25 -8.90
CA GLU A 32 0.30 15.33 -9.03
C GLU A 32 -0.56 15.15 -10.28
N CYS A 33 -1.83 14.78 -10.06
CA CYS A 33 -2.80 14.54 -11.12
C CYS A 33 -4.10 15.36 -10.93
N LEU A 34 -4.86 15.48 -12.01
CA LEU A 34 -6.17 16.12 -12.06
C LEU A 34 -7.20 15.35 -11.23
N LYS A 35 -8.28 16.03 -10.81
CA LYS A 35 -9.35 15.42 -10.01
C LYS A 35 -10.01 14.21 -10.70
N SER A 36 -10.13 14.23 -12.03
CA SER A 36 -10.66 13.12 -12.85
C SER A 36 -9.78 11.88 -12.75
N GLU A 37 -8.46 12.04 -12.83
CA GLU A 37 -7.47 10.97 -12.70
C GLU A 37 -7.48 10.38 -11.30
N ARG A 38 -7.62 11.22 -10.26
CA ARG A 38 -7.81 10.76 -8.88
C ARG A 38 -9.04 9.89 -8.70
N LYS A 39 -10.14 10.22 -9.39
CA LYS A 39 -11.37 9.41 -9.38
C LYS A 39 -11.13 8.06 -10.07
N TYR A 40 -10.41 8.06 -11.19
CA TYR A 40 -10.05 6.84 -11.92
C TYR A 40 -9.20 5.90 -11.05
N ILE A 41 -8.14 6.40 -10.40
CA ILE A 41 -7.30 5.58 -9.52
C ILE A 41 -8.10 5.00 -8.36
N ARG A 42 -8.97 5.79 -7.72
CA ARG A 42 -9.87 5.27 -6.68
C ARG A 42 -10.83 4.20 -7.20
N SER A 43 -11.32 4.35 -8.42
CA SER A 43 -12.16 3.34 -9.07
C SER A 43 -11.37 2.06 -9.34
N LYS A 44 -10.13 2.16 -9.82
CA LYS A 44 -9.22 1.03 -10.05
C LYS A 44 -9.00 0.24 -8.76
N ILE A 45 -8.68 0.91 -7.65
CA ILE A 45 -8.51 0.29 -6.33
C ILE A 45 -9.79 -0.44 -5.90
N ASN A 46 -10.96 0.21 -6.03
CA ASN A 46 -12.24 -0.40 -5.67
C ASN A 46 -12.56 -1.66 -6.49
N THR A 47 -12.29 -1.63 -7.79
CA THR A 47 -12.58 -2.75 -8.69
C THR A 47 -11.63 -3.91 -8.45
N GLN A 48 -10.32 -3.64 -8.38
CA GLN A 48 -9.30 -4.71 -8.25
C GLN A 48 -9.30 -5.37 -6.87
N LEU A 49 -9.71 -4.65 -5.83
CA LEU A 49 -9.77 -5.18 -4.45
C LEU A 49 -11.20 -5.46 -3.99
N LYS A 50 -12.14 -5.61 -4.93
CA LYS A 50 -13.53 -5.90 -4.59
C LYS A 50 -13.62 -7.28 -3.95
N GLY A 51 -14.08 -7.32 -2.69
CA GLY A 51 -14.19 -8.57 -1.93
C GLY A 51 -12.85 -9.13 -1.44
N PHE A 52 -11.74 -8.40 -1.63
CA PHE A 52 -10.46 -8.82 -1.08
C PHE A 52 -10.47 -8.69 0.45
N PRO A 53 -10.08 -9.73 1.20
CA PRO A 53 -10.13 -9.75 2.65
C PRO A 53 -9.00 -8.92 3.29
N GLU A 54 -8.85 -9.04 4.61
CA GLU A 54 -7.71 -8.46 5.31
C GLU A 54 -6.40 -9.12 4.86
N GLY A 55 -5.33 -8.35 4.89
CA GLY A 55 -4.03 -8.87 4.52
C GLY A 55 -2.92 -7.87 4.72
N ILE A 56 -1.77 -8.16 4.10
CA ILE A 56 -0.57 -7.34 4.17
C ILE A 56 -0.33 -6.72 2.79
N TYR A 57 0.15 -5.49 2.79
CA TYR A 57 0.49 -4.74 1.58
C TYR A 57 1.82 -4.01 1.74
N ILE A 58 2.56 -3.93 0.65
CA ILE A 58 3.89 -3.35 0.55
C ILE A 58 3.90 -2.35 -0.61
N TYR A 59 4.04 -1.07 -0.29
CA TYR A 59 4.31 -0.03 -1.28
C TYR A 59 5.79 -0.03 -1.62
N THR A 60 6.07 0.00 -2.91
CA THR A 60 7.42 0.12 -3.46
C THR A 60 7.46 1.24 -4.49
N SER A 61 8.58 1.96 -4.57
CA SER A 61 8.79 2.90 -5.68
C SER A 61 8.81 2.11 -6.99
N LYS A 62 8.04 2.55 -7.99
CA LYS A 62 8.06 1.91 -9.31
C LYS A 62 9.43 2.08 -9.98
N ASN A 63 10.11 3.19 -9.71
CA ASN A 63 11.38 3.57 -10.32
C ASN A 63 12.58 2.90 -9.64
N THR A 64 12.69 3.01 -8.32
CA THR A 64 13.88 2.50 -7.58
C THR A 64 13.71 1.06 -7.09
N LYS A 65 12.48 0.54 -7.11
CA LYS A 65 12.10 -0.76 -6.50
C LYS A 65 12.29 -0.82 -4.98
N GLU A 66 12.60 0.29 -4.33
CA GLU A 66 12.75 0.35 -2.88
C GLU A 66 11.41 0.17 -2.18
N VAL A 67 11.42 -0.53 -1.04
CA VAL A 67 10.26 -0.65 -0.16
C VAL A 67 10.08 0.67 0.59
N LEU A 68 8.93 1.31 0.40
CA LEU A 68 8.64 2.61 0.99
C LEU A 68 7.73 2.50 2.22
N TYR A 69 6.78 1.57 2.20
CA TYR A 69 5.80 1.41 3.27
C TYR A 69 5.26 -0.01 3.33
N VAL A 70 5.09 -0.54 4.55
CA VAL A 70 4.43 -1.83 4.80
C VAL A 70 3.26 -1.62 5.77
N GLY A 71 2.15 -2.29 5.53
CA GLY A 71 1.05 -2.31 6.49
C GLY A 71 0.13 -3.50 6.34
N GLU A 72 -0.86 -3.56 7.24
CA GLU A 72 -1.82 -4.65 7.34
C GLU A 72 -3.27 -4.15 7.55
N GLY A 73 -4.24 -5.05 7.35
CA GLY A 73 -5.68 -4.88 7.54
C GLY A 73 -6.47 -4.97 6.24
N ASP A 74 -7.70 -4.43 6.20
CA ASP A 74 -8.49 -4.32 4.95
C ASP A 74 -7.71 -3.50 3.90
N ILE A 75 -7.13 -4.21 2.93
CA ILE A 75 -6.20 -3.65 1.96
C ILE A 75 -6.87 -2.55 1.13
N LYS A 76 -8.13 -2.75 0.70
CA LYS A 76 -8.88 -1.76 -0.08
C LYS A 76 -9.07 -0.47 0.70
N THR A 77 -9.56 -0.58 1.93
CA THR A 77 -9.80 0.57 2.80
C THR A 77 -8.50 1.30 3.12
N ARG A 78 -7.41 0.56 3.36
CA ARG A 78 -6.08 1.12 3.62
C ARG A 78 -5.53 1.87 2.40
N MET A 79 -5.56 1.27 1.21
CA MET A 79 -5.06 1.90 -0.01
C MET A 79 -5.84 3.18 -0.34
N ILE A 80 -7.18 3.16 -0.27
CA ILE A 80 -8.00 4.38 -0.49
C ILE A 80 -7.65 5.46 0.53
N ARG A 81 -7.48 5.08 1.81
CA ARG A 81 -7.13 6.03 2.86
C ARG A 81 -5.75 6.64 2.63
N HIS A 82 -4.76 5.84 2.26
CA HIS A 82 -3.41 6.33 1.96
C HIS A 82 -3.38 7.19 0.71
N TYR A 83 -4.11 6.81 -0.33
CA TYR A 83 -4.27 7.63 -1.53
C TYR A 83 -4.88 9.01 -1.25
N ARG A 84 -5.90 9.07 -0.38
CA ARG A 84 -6.48 10.35 0.06
C ARG A 84 -5.47 11.23 0.80
N LYS A 85 -4.54 10.63 1.56
CA LYS A 85 -3.52 11.37 2.31
C LYS A 85 -2.53 12.11 1.42
N THR A 86 -2.29 11.61 0.21
CA THR A 86 -1.41 12.28 -0.77
C THR A 86 -1.92 13.66 -1.17
N TYR A 87 -3.25 13.86 -1.19
CA TYR A 87 -3.87 15.10 -1.67
C TYR A 87 -4.73 15.83 -0.62
N GLY A 88 -4.80 15.30 0.60
CA GLY A 88 -5.53 15.91 1.71
C GLY A 88 -4.70 16.95 2.44
N GLU A 89 -5.34 17.72 3.32
CA GLU A 89 -4.63 18.59 4.25
C GLU A 89 -3.73 17.77 5.17
N ILE A 90 -2.47 18.18 5.30
CA ILE A 90 -1.45 17.44 6.05
C ILE A 90 -1.79 17.45 7.55
N ASP A 91 -2.14 16.29 8.07
CA ASP A 91 -2.14 16.04 9.53
C ASP A 91 -0.70 15.78 9.97
N LYS A 92 -0.01 16.85 10.41
CA LYS A 92 1.39 16.80 10.87
C LYS A 92 1.60 15.89 12.08
N LYS A 93 0.54 15.41 12.76
CA LYS A 93 0.65 14.47 13.88
C LYS A 93 0.69 13.01 13.41
N LYS A 94 0.37 12.72 12.15
CA LYS A 94 0.32 11.36 11.61
C LYS A 94 1.46 11.12 10.63
N ALA A 95 2.43 10.30 11.03
CA ALA A 95 3.59 9.94 10.20
C ALA A 95 3.20 9.44 8.80
N SER A 96 2.19 8.58 8.69
CA SER A 96 1.69 8.13 7.37
C SER A 96 1.13 9.26 6.51
N HIS A 97 0.59 10.33 7.09
CA HIS A 97 0.08 11.47 6.32
C HIS A 97 1.24 12.27 5.74
N ILE A 98 2.25 12.56 6.56
CA ILE A 98 3.50 13.21 6.13
C ILE A 98 4.17 12.38 5.03
N PHE A 99 4.29 11.07 5.24
CA PHE A 99 4.91 10.16 4.29
C PHE A 99 4.24 10.21 2.91
N PHE A 100 2.93 9.94 2.83
CA PHE A 100 2.20 9.89 1.55
C PHE A 100 2.02 11.25 0.89
N ASN A 101 2.11 12.34 1.65
CA ASN A 101 2.10 13.70 1.09
C ASN A 101 3.46 14.08 0.48
N ASN A 102 4.56 13.57 1.06
CA ASN A 102 5.92 13.84 0.59
C ASN A 102 6.39 12.87 -0.51
N HIS A 103 5.80 11.67 -0.63
CA HIS A 103 6.12 10.70 -1.69
C HIS A 103 5.03 10.71 -2.76
N LYS A 104 5.16 11.66 -3.71
CA LYS A 104 4.26 11.84 -4.84
C LYS A 104 4.86 11.21 -6.11
N GLU A 105 4.89 9.89 -6.14
CA GLU A 105 5.44 9.12 -7.27
C GLU A 105 4.51 7.96 -7.66
N GLU A 106 4.79 7.33 -8.80
CA GLU A 106 4.15 6.06 -9.13
C GLU A 106 4.67 4.95 -8.21
N MET A 107 3.75 4.24 -7.57
CA MET A 107 4.09 3.17 -6.64
C MET A 107 3.46 1.85 -7.08
N LEU A 108 4.20 0.76 -6.93
CA LEU A 108 3.68 -0.59 -7.01
C LEU A 108 3.33 -1.06 -5.61
N VAL A 109 2.09 -1.52 -5.44
CA VAL A 109 1.64 -2.10 -4.17
C VAL A 109 1.48 -3.60 -4.35
N TYR A 110 2.37 -4.35 -3.72
CA TYR A 110 2.26 -5.79 -3.61
C TYR A 110 1.34 -6.11 -2.43
N TYR A 111 0.39 -7.00 -2.59
CA TYR A 111 -0.52 -7.38 -1.52
C TYR A 111 -0.91 -8.84 -1.58
N ARG A 112 -1.19 -9.41 -0.40
CA ARG A 112 -1.74 -10.77 -0.27
C ARG A 112 -2.63 -10.86 0.96
N GLU A 113 -3.54 -11.81 0.93
CA GLU A 113 -4.36 -12.19 2.07
C GLU A 113 -3.48 -12.80 3.17
N VAL A 114 -3.86 -12.54 4.42
CA VAL A 114 -3.39 -13.30 5.57
C VAL A 114 -4.57 -14.11 6.07
N SER A 115 -4.56 -15.41 5.81
CA SER A 115 -5.58 -16.32 6.31
C SER A 115 -5.58 -16.25 7.83
N SER A 116 -6.73 -15.95 8.44
CA SER A 116 -6.95 -16.23 9.85
C SER A 116 -6.82 -17.73 10.03
N SER A 117 -5.71 -18.17 10.65
CA SER A 117 -5.52 -19.57 11.04
C SER A 117 -6.48 -19.95 12.16
#